data_AF-A0AA47B3Y1-F1
#
_entry.id   AF-A0AA47B3Y1-F1
#
_cell.length_a   1.000
_cell.length_b   1.000
_cell.length_c   1.000
_cell.angle_alpha   90.00
_cell.angle_beta   90.00
_cell.angle_gamma   90.00
#
_symmetry.space_group_name_H-M   'P 1'
#
loop_
_entity.id
_entity.type
_entity.pdbx_description
1 polymer ?
#
loop_
_entity_poly.entity_id
_entity_poly.type
_entity_poly.pdbx_seq_one_letter_code
_entity_poly.pdbx_strand_id
1 'polypeptide(L)' 'MKNIQRLTTILAIILWVVVIGIFVMAVANNQVWSMGPVITHNRPQNAFGWLIVAAIAVTAVSVILRLTRNK' A
#
# COMPACT_ATOMS: atom_id res chain seq x y z
N MET A 1 -6.06 -22.49 -1.20
CA MET A 1 -6.58 -21.12 -1.44
C MET A 1 -6.86 -20.31 -0.16
N LYS A 2 -7.49 -20.89 0.88
CA LYS A 2 -7.83 -20.16 2.14
C LYS A 2 -6.62 -19.51 2.84
N ASN A 3 -5.47 -20.19 2.89
CA ASN A 3 -4.24 -19.66 3.49
C ASN A 3 -3.63 -18.52 2.68
N ILE A 4 -3.62 -18.62 1.34
CA ILE A 4 -3.12 -17.58 0.44
C ILE A 4 -3.95 -16.31 0.59
N GLN A 5 -5.29 -16.44 0.62
CA GLN A 5 -6.18 -15.30 0.86
C GLN A 5 -5.85 -14.62 2.20
N ARG A 6 -5.74 -15.41 3.29
CA ARG A 6 -5.41 -14.88 4.61
C ARG A 6 -4.06 -14.16 4.63
N LEU A 7 -3.04 -14.75 3.99
CA LEU A 7 -1.72 -14.13 3.82
C LEU A 7 -1.80 -12.82 3.04
N THR A 8 -2.50 -12.77 1.90
CA THR A 8 -2.64 -11.55 1.10
C THR A 8 -3.38 -10.45 1.85
N THR A 9 -4.40 -10.79 2.65
CA THR A 9 -5.11 -9.81 3.49
C THR A 9 -4.21 -9.25 4.60
N ILE A 10 -3.45 -10.12 5.29
CA ILE A 10 -2.50 -9.70 6.32
C ILE A 10 -1.42 -8.80 5.69
N LEU A 11 -0.88 -9.19 4.54
CA LEU A 11 0.12 -8.41 3.82
C LEU A 11 -0.41 -7.02 3.42
N ALA A 12 -1.64 -6.94 2.92
CA ALA A 12 -2.29 -5.67 2.60
C ALA A 12 -2.36 -4.76 3.84
N ILE A 13 -2.78 -5.31 4.98
CA ILE A 13 -2.87 -4.56 6.24
C ILE A 13 -1.49 -4.06 6.66
N ILE A 14 -0.47 -4.92 6.65
CA ILE A 14 0.90 -4.55 7.01
C ILE A 14 1.42 -3.42 6.11
N LEU A 15 1.23 -3.53 4.79
CA LEU A 15 1.65 -2.49 3.84
C LEU A 15 1.00 -1.14 4.14
N TRP A 16 -0.30 -1.13 4.44
CA TRP A 16 -1.00 0.11 4.83
C TRP A 16 -0.50 0.68 6.16
N VAL A 17 -0.21 -0.16 7.15
CA VAL A 17 0.40 0.28 8.42
C VAL A 17 1.77 0.94 8.18
N VAL A 18 2.59 0.37 7.30
CA VAL A 18 3.90 0.95 6.94
C VAL A 18 3.72 2.29 6.21
N VAL A 19 2.80 2.38 5.25
CA VAL A 19 2.49 3.64 4.54
C VAL A 19 2.09 4.73 5.53
N ILE A 20 1.17 4.42 6.46
CA ILE A 20 0.71 5.37 7.48
C ILE A 20 1.87 5.77 8.40
N GLY A 21 2.68 4.81 8.84
CA GLY A 21 3.83 5.08 9.72
C GLY A 21 4.84 6.02 9.07
N ILE A 22 5.21 5.78 7.81
CA ILE A 22 6.12 6.65 7.05
C ILE A 22 5.53 8.05 6.90
N PHE A 23 4.24 8.16 6.59
CA PHE A 23 3.56 9.45 6.48
C PHE A 23 3.54 10.21 7.81
N VAL A 24 3.18 9.55 8.92
CA VAL A 24 3.17 10.15 10.26
C VAL A 24 4.56 10.63 10.66
N MET A 25 5.61 9.86 10.40
CA MET A 25 6.98 10.28 10.67
C MET A 25 7.39 11.51 9.86
N ALA A 26 6.99 11.60 8.59
CA ALA A 26 7.28 12.77 7.77
C ALA A 26 6.53 14.02 8.26
N VAL A 27 5.29 13.87 8.71
CA VAL A 27 4.52 14.95 9.36
C VAL A 27 5.23 15.40 10.65
N ALA A 28 5.59 14.46 11.52
CA ALA A 28 6.26 14.77 12.79
C ALA A 28 7.61 15.50 12.61
N ASN A 29 8.33 15.19 11.53
CA ASN A 29 9.62 15.82 11.21
C ASN A 29 9.50 17.06 10.31
N ASN A 30 8.30 17.56 10.01
CA ASN A 30 8.06 18.63 9.03
C ASN A 30 8.67 18.36 7.63
N GLN A 31 8.85 17.09 7.30
CA GLN A 31 9.46 16.56 6.08
C GLN A 31 8.42 16.16 5.02
N VAL A 32 7.16 16.58 5.18
CA VAL A 32 6.09 16.29 4.22
C VAL A 32 6.46 16.80 2.82
N TRP A 33 7.06 17.99 2.74
CA TRP A 33 7.52 18.58 1.48
C TRP A 33 8.72 17.84 0.87
N SER A 34 9.58 17.24 1.70
CA SER A 34 10.71 16.43 1.22
C SER A 34 10.32 15.03 0.77
N MET A 35 9.08 14.58 1.06
CA MET A 35 8.53 13.39 0.40
C MET A 35 8.32 13.60 -1.10
N GLY A 36 8.46 14.85 -1.59
CA GLY A 36 8.36 15.19 -3.00
C GLY A 36 7.02 14.78 -3.60
N PRO A 37 6.88 14.86 -4.93
CA PRO A 37 5.70 14.32 -5.57
C PRO A 37 5.67 12.79 -5.40
N VAL A 38 4.69 12.27 -4.66
CA VAL A 38 4.46 10.83 -4.50
C VAL A 38 4.00 10.22 -5.83
N ILE A 39 3.14 10.92 -6.56
CA ILE A 39 2.68 10.59 -7.91
C ILE A 39 2.79 11.85 -8.77
N THR A 40 3.48 11.77 -9.92
CA THR A 40 3.58 12.89 -10.87
C THR A 40 3.80 12.36 -12.28
N HIS A 41 3.21 13.01 -13.28
CA HIS A 41 3.14 12.54 -14.67
C HIS A 41 2.60 11.11 -14.78
N ASN A 42 1.56 10.77 -14.01
CA ASN A 42 0.95 9.43 -13.94
C ASN A 42 1.91 8.30 -13.58
N ARG A 43 3.03 8.63 -12.91
CA ARG A 43 4.02 7.64 -12.45
C ARG A 43 4.34 7.84 -10.98
N PRO A 44 4.48 6.75 -10.20
CA PRO A 44 5.09 6.81 -8.87
C PRO A 44 6.57 7.19 -9.02
N GLN A 45 7.03 8.18 -8.26
CA GLN A 45 8.37 8.78 -8.43
C GLN A 45 9.41 8.27 -7.42
N ASN A 46 8.98 7.89 -6.22
CA ASN A 46 9.86 7.50 -5.12
C ASN A 46 9.43 6.19 -4.47
N ALA A 47 10.27 5.67 -3.56
CA ALA A 47 9.99 4.43 -2.83
C ALA A 47 8.63 4.46 -2.12
N PHE A 48 8.23 5.62 -1.58
CA PHE A 48 6.93 5.79 -0.93
C PHE A 48 5.74 5.68 -1.91
N GLY A 49 5.85 6.29 -3.09
CA GLY A 49 4.85 6.15 -4.15
C GLY A 49 4.73 4.71 -4.65
N TRP A 50 5.84 4.02 -4.83
CA TRP A 50 5.84 2.59 -5.18
C TRP A 50 5.27 1.70 -4.06
N LEU A 51 5.53 2.06 -2.79
CA LEU A 51 4.95 1.38 -1.63
C LEU A 51 3.42 1.51 -1.62
N ILE A 52 2.89 2.70 -1.92
CA ILE A 52 1.45 2.93 -2.05
C ILE A 52 0.86 2.09 -3.20
N VAL A 53 1.52 2.09 -4.37
CA VAL A 53 1.10 1.27 -5.51
C VAL A 53 1.08 -0.22 -5.14
N ALA A 54 2.09 -0.72 -4.43
CA ALA A 54 2.14 -2.09 -3.95
C ALA A 54 1.01 -2.39 -2.96
N ALA A 55 0.74 -1.49 -2.00
CA ALA A 55 -0.36 -1.63 -1.05
C ALA A 55 -1.73 -1.74 -1.77
N ILE A 56 -1.95 -0.89 -2.78
CA ILE A 56 -3.16 -0.92 -3.61
C ILE A 56 -3.25 -2.22 -4.40
N ALA A 57 -2.18 -2.65 -5.06
CA ALA A 57 -2.16 -3.88 -5.86
C ALA A 57 -2.46 -5.12 -5.00
N VAL A 58 -1.82 -5.24 -3.83
CA VAL A 58 -2.06 -6.37 -2.90
C VAL A 58 -3.49 -6.33 -2.36
N THR A 59 -4.04 -5.13 -2.09
CA THR A 59 -5.45 -4.98 -1.70
C THR A 59 -6.38 -5.47 -2.80
N ALA A 60 -6.15 -5.09 -4.06
CA ALA A 60 -6.94 -5.54 -5.20
C ALA A 60 -6.90 -7.08 -5.36
N VAL A 61 -5.72 -7.69 -5.24
CA VAL A 61 -5.57 -9.15 -5.26
C VAL A 61 -6.34 -9.81 -4.12
N SER A 62 -6.27 -9.26 -2.90
CA SER A 62 -7.03 -9.77 -1.75
C SER A 62 -8.55 -9.70 -1.99
N VAL A 63 -9.05 -8.64 -2.64
CA VAL A 63 -10.46 -8.49 -2.99
C VAL A 63 -10.87 -9.51 -4.06
N ILE A 64 -10.09 -9.65 -5.13
CA ILE A 64 -10.36 -10.62 -6.20
C ILE A 64 -10.41 -12.04 -5.64
N LEU A 65 -9.41 -12.43 -4.82
CA LEU A 65 -9.37 -13.75 -4.19
C LEU A 65 -10.61 -14.00 -3.30
N ARG A 66 -11.13 -12.96 -2.64
CA ARG A 66 -12.35 -13.05 -1.84
C ARG A 66 -13.58 -13.25 -2.72
N LEU A 67 -13.67 -12.55 -3.85
CA LEU A 67 -14.78 -12.65 -4.79
C LEU A 67 -14.82 -14.01 -5.49
N THR A 68 -13.66 -14.52 -5.94
CA THR A 68 -13.56 -15.82 -6.63
C THR A 68 -13.93 -16.98 -5.72
N ARG A 69 -13.68 -16.88 -4.41
CA ARG A 69 -14.00 -17.93 -3.44
C ARG A 69 -15.49 -17.97 -3.04
N ASN A 70 -16.21 -16.88 -3.23
CA ASN A 70 -17.64 -16.77 -2.93
C ASN A 70 -18.54 -17.20 -4.11
N LYS A 71 -17.94 -17.49 -5.28
CA LYS A 71 -18.60 -18.20 -6.38
C LYS A 71 -18.39 -19.70 -6.21
#